data_AF-A0A167VQ18-F1
#
_entry.id   AF-A0A167VQ18-F1
#
_cell.length_a   1.000
_cell.length_b   1.000
_cell.length_c   1.000
_cell.angle_alpha   90.00
_cell.angle_beta   90.00
_cell.angle_gamma   90.00
#
_symmetry.space_group_name_H-M   'P 1'
#
loop_
_entity.id
_entity.type
_entity.pdbx_description
1 polymer ?
#
loop_
_entity_poly.entity_id
_entity_poly.type
_entity_poly.pdbx_seq_one_letter_code
_entity_poly.pdbx_strand_id
1 'polypeptide(L)'
;MSEGMSSIGCGCARASDGRKGRNLVVNLDGTSNQYGDNNTNVIKLFSCITASNEQLKYYNSGIGTYARPSWRSWSYAKQAMTNWVDLAIAWNFETVLIGAYRWLSDQYQEGDRIFLFALTRGSGAHQVRALAGMIEKVGLIHRGNDEQIPFAYEIYAGLNPMMGGNAAEFKQTFSVKNVRVHFIGVWDSVSSIGLTRGAELPLIGRCDHVCFFRHALALDECRVKFMPECIVKPDGPLPPNAKEVWFPGSHSDV
;
A
#
# COMPACT_ATOMS: atom_id res chain seq x y z
N MET A 1 -22.22 24.49 -17.67
CA MET A 1 -20.86 24.80 -18.15
C MET A 1 -20.02 23.55 -17.93
N SER A 2 -19.75 22.82 -19.01
CA SER A 2 -18.95 21.59 -19.00
C SER A 2 -17.47 21.97 -19.01
N GLU A 3 -16.82 21.97 -17.84
CA GLU A 3 -15.37 22.05 -17.78
C GLU A 3 -14.78 20.77 -18.38
N GLY A 4 -14.10 20.93 -19.51
CA GLY A 4 -13.35 19.87 -20.16
C GLY A 4 -12.23 19.41 -19.24
N MET A 5 -12.40 18.21 -18.68
CA MET A 5 -11.37 17.52 -17.93
C MET A 5 -10.23 17.20 -18.90
N SER A 6 -9.20 18.06 -18.94
CA SER A 6 -7.95 17.77 -19.62
C SER A 6 -7.46 16.42 -19.11
N SER A 7 -7.45 15.40 -19.97
CA SER A 7 -7.08 14.04 -19.56
C SER A 7 -5.66 14.08 -19.01
N ILE A 8 -5.51 13.89 -17.69
CA ILE A 8 -4.20 13.72 -17.07
C ILE A 8 -3.63 12.41 -17.64
N GLY A 9 -2.66 12.54 -18.54
CA GLY A 9 -2.01 11.38 -19.15
C GLY A 9 -1.16 10.64 -18.11
N CYS A 10 -1.31 9.32 -17.99
CA CYS A 10 -0.42 8.49 -17.17
C CYS A 10 0.93 8.35 -17.89
N GLY A 11 2.03 8.64 -17.18
CA GLY A 11 3.40 8.42 -17.67
C GLY A 11 3.88 7.00 -17.41
N CYS A 12 3.01 5.99 -17.55
CA CYS A 12 3.37 4.59 -17.32
C CYS A 12 4.19 4.08 -18.51
N ALA A 13 5.13 3.15 -18.26
CA ALA A 13 5.93 2.56 -19.32
C ALA A 13 5.04 1.93 -20.41
N ARG A 14 5.49 1.97 -21.66
CA ARG A 14 4.92 1.22 -22.77
C ARG A 14 5.84 0.04 -23.06
N ALA A 15 5.26 -1.07 -23.50
CA ALA A 15 6.06 -2.23 -23.89
C ALA A 15 6.88 -1.88 -25.15
N SER A 16 8.16 -2.24 -25.14
CA SER A 16 9.09 -1.97 -26.24
C SER A 16 8.75 -2.75 -27.53
N ASP A 17 8.08 -3.89 -27.38
CA ASP A 17 7.61 -4.78 -28.46
C ASP A 17 6.24 -4.40 -29.05
N GLY A 18 5.63 -3.29 -28.58
CA GLY A 18 4.32 -2.83 -29.04
C GLY A 18 3.13 -3.65 -28.51
N ARG A 19 3.35 -4.64 -27.64
CA ARG A 19 2.24 -5.39 -27.04
C ARG A 19 1.45 -4.52 -26.07
N LYS A 20 0.17 -4.83 -25.93
CA LYS A 20 -0.68 -4.21 -24.92
C LYS A 20 -0.24 -4.66 -23.53
N GLY A 21 0.05 -3.72 -22.65
CA GLY A 21 0.38 -3.98 -21.26
C GLY A 21 -0.77 -4.62 -20.49
N ARG A 22 -0.45 -5.56 -19.60
CA ARG A 22 -1.43 -6.25 -18.74
C ARG A 22 -1.76 -5.39 -17.52
N ASN A 23 -2.81 -5.76 -16.79
CA ASN A 23 -3.18 -5.14 -15.53
C ASN A 23 -2.77 -6.05 -14.36
N LEU A 24 -1.98 -5.55 -13.43
CA LEU A 24 -1.60 -6.24 -12.20
C LEU A 24 -2.34 -5.58 -11.05
N VAL A 25 -3.28 -6.30 -10.44
CA VAL A 25 -4.17 -5.75 -9.40
C VAL A 25 -3.83 -6.35 -8.04
N VAL A 26 -3.28 -5.52 -7.15
CA VAL A 26 -2.89 -5.89 -5.78
C VAL A 26 -3.97 -5.40 -4.83
N ASN A 27 -4.50 -6.31 -4.02
CA ASN A 27 -5.59 -6.07 -3.08
C ASN A 27 -5.10 -6.41 -1.67
N LEU A 28 -4.87 -5.39 -0.84
CA LEU A 28 -4.40 -5.57 0.54
C LEU A 28 -5.55 -5.27 1.50
N ASP A 29 -5.98 -6.26 2.25
CA ASP A 29 -7.01 -6.09 3.28
C ASP A 29 -6.41 -5.77 4.65
N GLY A 30 -7.20 -5.12 5.51
CA GLY A 30 -6.80 -4.72 6.86
C GLY A 30 -6.60 -5.92 7.80
N THR A 31 -5.75 -5.71 8.81
CA THR A 31 -5.16 -6.72 9.71
C THR A 31 -6.13 -7.45 10.65
N SER A 32 -7.44 -7.45 10.40
CA SER A 32 -8.43 -8.17 11.20
C SER A 32 -9.61 -8.74 10.39
N ASN A 33 -9.58 -8.61 9.06
CA ASN A 33 -10.67 -9.06 8.20
C ASN A 33 -10.38 -10.46 7.67
N GLN A 34 -11.27 -11.40 7.98
CA GLN A 34 -11.26 -12.75 7.41
C GLN A 34 -12.35 -12.85 6.35
N TYR A 35 -12.11 -13.64 5.31
CA TYR A 35 -13.17 -14.05 4.40
C TYR A 35 -14.26 -14.75 5.22
N GLY A 36 -15.50 -14.29 5.08
CA GLY A 36 -16.63 -14.82 5.82
C GLY A 36 -17.90 -14.07 5.44
N ASP A 37 -18.89 -14.10 6.33
CA ASP A 37 -20.21 -13.53 6.05
C ASP A 37 -20.18 -11.99 5.94
N ASN A 38 -19.18 -11.34 6.57
CA ASN A 38 -19.00 -9.89 6.56
C ASN A 38 -17.75 -9.49 5.77
N ASN A 39 -17.88 -9.50 4.45
CA ASN A 39 -16.81 -9.20 3.51
C ASN A 39 -16.57 -7.70 3.30
N THR A 40 -15.30 -7.34 3.20
CA THR A 40 -14.79 -5.99 2.94
C THR A 40 -15.03 -5.51 1.51
N ASN A 41 -14.89 -4.22 1.26
CA ASN A 41 -14.95 -3.71 -0.12
C ASN A 41 -13.75 -4.17 -0.96
N VAL A 42 -12.60 -4.46 -0.35
CA VAL A 42 -11.44 -5.05 -1.05
C VAL A 42 -11.73 -6.48 -1.51
N ILE A 43 -12.26 -7.33 -0.65
CA ILE A 43 -12.52 -8.72 -1.04
C ILE A 43 -13.69 -8.81 -2.03
N LYS A 44 -14.69 -7.94 -1.90
CA LYS A 44 -15.75 -7.76 -2.90
C LYS A 44 -15.14 -7.32 -4.24
N LEU A 45 -14.29 -6.30 -4.26
CA LEU A 45 -13.59 -5.89 -5.48
C LEU A 45 -12.77 -7.04 -6.08
N PHE A 46 -11.97 -7.73 -5.26
CA PHE A 46 -11.18 -8.88 -5.68
C PHE A 46 -12.03 -10.00 -6.31
N SER A 47 -13.24 -10.22 -5.79
CA SER A 47 -14.19 -11.19 -6.34
C SER A 47 -14.73 -10.76 -7.71
N CYS A 48 -14.90 -9.45 -7.95
CA CYS A 48 -15.36 -8.91 -9.22
C CYS A 48 -14.26 -8.85 -10.30
N ILE A 49 -12.98 -8.87 -9.91
CA ILE A 49 -11.86 -8.85 -10.86
C ILE A 49 -11.76 -10.21 -11.57
N THR A 50 -11.96 -10.22 -12.88
CA THR A 50 -11.78 -11.40 -13.73
C THR A 50 -10.30 -11.64 -14.00
N ALA A 51 -9.77 -12.81 -13.63
CA ALA A 51 -8.39 -13.18 -13.92
C ALA A 51 -8.27 -13.66 -15.37
N SER A 52 -7.26 -13.16 -16.09
CA SER A 52 -6.97 -13.54 -17.48
C SER A 52 -5.50 -13.31 -17.80
N ASN A 53 -5.06 -13.67 -19.01
CA ASN A 53 -3.71 -13.36 -19.48
C ASN A 53 -3.44 -11.85 -19.58
N GLU A 54 -4.49 -11.02 -19.68
CA GLU A 54 -4.38 -9.56 -19.67
C GLU A 54 -4.55 -8.93 -18.27
N GLN A 55 -4.99 -9.69 -17.27
CA GLN A 55 -5.30 -9.17 -15.94
C GLN A 55 -5.02 -10.18 -14.83
N LEU A 56 -3.99 -9.88 -14.04
CA LEU A 56 -3.57 -10.68 -12.91
C LEU A 56 -4.05 -10.02 -11.61
N LYS A 57 -4.41 -10.84 -10.61
CA LYS A 57 -4.88 -10.34 -9.32
C LYS A 57 -4.16 -11.04 -8.16
N TYR A 58 -3.83 -10.25 -7.15
CA TYR A 58 -3.22 -10.69 -5.89
C TYR A 58 -4.08 -10.19 -4.74
N TYR A 59 -4.24 -11.02 -3.71
CA TYR A 59 -4.94 -10.69 -2.48
C TYR A 59 -4.11 -11.11 -1.27
N ASN A 60 -4.05 -10.23 -0.28
CA ASN A 60 -3.48 -10.53 1.02
C ASN A 60 -4.45 -10.06 2.12
N SER A 61 -4.80 -10.95 3.05
CA SER A 61 -5.74 -10.67 4.13
C SER A 61 -5.14 -9.87 5.29
N GLY A 62 -3.82 -9.62 5.29
CA GLY A 62 -3.14 -8.93 6.38
C GLY A 62 -3.03 -9.76 7.67
N ILE A 63 -3.36 -11.06 7.65
CA ILE A 63 -3.24 -11.96 8.79
C ILE A 63 -1.91 -12.70 8.73
N GLY A 64 -0.91 -12.19 9.44
CA GLY A 64 0.25 -12.94 9.91
C GLY A 64 -0.11 -13.74 11.16
N THR A 65 0.49 -14.92 11.33
CA THR A 65 0.31 -15.85 12.46
C THR A 65 0.17 -15.15 13.83
N TYR A 66 -1.06 -15.00 14.31
CA TYR A 66 -1.30 -14.67 15.72
C TYR A 66 -0.76 -15.81 16.59
N ALA A 67 0.42 -15.63 17.17
CA ALA A 67 0.88 -16.51 18.24
C ALA A 67 -0.15 -16.40 19.39
N ARG A 68 -0.86 -17.50 19.69
CA ARG A 68 -1.83 -17.57 20.78
C ARG A 68 -1.09 -17.31 22.11
N PRO A 69 -1.45 -16.27 22.90
CA PRO A 69 -0.79 -16.05 24.18
C PRO A 69 -1.31 -17.03 25.23
N SER A 70 -0.39 -17.67 25.95
CA SER A 70 -0.66 -18.37 27.20
C SER A 70 -0.62 -17.38 28.36
N TRP A 71 -1.68 -17.36 29.17
CA TRP A 71 -1.96 -16.30 30.14
C TRP A 71 -1.44 -16.66 31.53
N ARG A 72 -0.33 -16.07 32.00
CA ARG A 72 0.01 -15.99 33.44
C ARG A 72 0.71 -14.66 33.77
N SER A 73 0.16 -13.94 34.75
CA SER A 73 0.56 -12.65 35.34
C SER A 73 0.17 -11.35 34.61
N TRP A 74 -0.74 -10.61 35.26
CA TRP A 74 -1.53 -9.51 34.69
C TRP A 74 -0.96 -8.10 34.94
N SER A 75 0.04 -7.93 35.82
CA SER A 75 0.52 -6.59 36.24
C SER A 75 1.82 -6.11 35.59
N TYR A 76 2.64 -6.98 34.97
CA TYR A 76 3.81 -6.59 34.14
C TYR A 76 3.52 -6.63 32.63
N ALA A 77 2.40 -7.24 32.24
CA ALA A 77 2.03 -7.46 30.84
C ALA A 77 1.59 -6.18 30.12
N LYS A 78 1.08 -5.13 30.79
CA LYS A 78 0.50 -3.99 30.06
C LYS A 78 1.50 -3.20 29.21
N GLN A 79 2.72 -2.97 29.70
CA GLN A 79 3.72 -2.20 28.95
C GLN A 79 4.49 -3.09 27.94
N ALA A 80 4.77 -4.34 28.31
CA ALA A 80 5.37 -5.35 27.43
C ALA A 80 4.42 -5.81 26.30
N MET A 81 3.09 -5.81 26.53
CA MET A 81 2.10 -6.14 25.51
C MET A 81 1.98 -5.04 24.46
N THR A 82 2.04 -3.75 24.82
CA THR A 82 2.06 -2.67 23.81
C THR A 82 3.23 -2.84 22.86
N ASN A 83 4.45 -3.01 23.39
CA ASN A 83 5.64 -3.19 22.55
C ASN A 83 5.57 -4.46 21.68
N TRP A 84 5.02 -5.57 22.21
CA TRP A 84 4.90 -6.81 21.45
C TRP A 84 3.80 -6.75 20.38
N VAL A 85 2.67 -6.10 20.69
CA VAL A 85 1.57 -5.87 19.73
C VAL A 85 2.03 -4.92 18.63
N ASP A 86 2.71 -3.83 18.98
CA ASP A 86 3.25 -2.87 18.01
C ASP A 86 4.32 -3.52 17.13
N LEU A 87 5.19 -4.36 17.69
CA LEU A 87 6.18 -5.14 16.94
C LEU A 87 5.52 -6.16 16.01
N ALA A 88 4.48 -6.84 16.47
CA ALA A 88 3.72 -7.79 15.64
C ALA A 88 3.00 -7.06 14.49
N ILE A 89 2.46 -5.86 14.72
CA ILE A 89 1.86 -5.02 13.67
C ILE A 89 2.92 -4.58 12.66
N ALA A 90 4.10 -4.17 13.12
CA ALA A 90 5.21 -3.76 12.27
C ALA A 90 5.77 -4.93 11.42
N TRP A 91 6.00 -6.10 12.03
CA TRP A 91 6.42 -7.30 11.29
C TRP A 91 5.37 -7.78 10.30
N ASN A 92 4.10 -7.71 10.67
CA ASN A 92 3.01 -8.05 9.75
C ASN A 92 2.94 -7.06 8.58
N PHE A 93 3.12 -5.76 8.86
CA PHE A 93 3.19 -4.73 7.82
C PHE A 93 4.31 -5.02 6.82
N GLU A 94 5.51 -5.27 7.32
CA GLU A 94 6.69 -5.59 6.51
C GLU A 94 6.45 -6.86 5.68
N THR A 95 5.91 -7.92 6.29
CA THR A 95 5.63 -9.19 5.59
C THR A 95 4.64 -9.01 4.44
N VAL A 96 3.55 -8.25 4.67
CA VAL A 96 2.54 -7.98 3.63
C VAL A 96 3.13 -7.13 2.51
N LEU A 97 3.90 -6.10 2.86
CA LEU A 97 4.55 -5.21 1.90
C LEU A 97 5.56 -5.96 1.02
N ILE A 98 6.46 -6.73 1.64
CA ILE A 98 7.47 -7.55 0.95
C ILE A 98 6.78 -8.62 0.09
N GLY A 99 5.71 -9.25 0.59
CA GLY A 99 4.95 -10.25 -0.16
C GLY A 99 4.30 -9.68 -1.42
N ALA A 100 3.67 -8.51 -1.31
CA ALA A 100 3.08 -7.81 -2.46
C ALA A 100 4.15 -7.33 -3.46
N TYR A 101 5.26 -6.79 -2.96
CA TYR A 101 6.40 -6.37 -3.78
C TYR A 101 7.01 -7.55 -4.54
N ARG A 102 7.21 -8.69 -3.87
CA ARG A 102 7.71 -9.92 -4.49
C ARG A 102 6.77 -10.41 -5.59
N TRP A 103 5.47 -10.46 -5.33
CA TRP A 103 4.50 -10.85 -6.34
C TRP A 103 4.54 -9.92 -7.56
N LEU A 104 4.66 -8.61 -7.35
CA LEU A 104 4.84 -7.66 -8.45
C LEU A 104 6.14 -7.93 -9.22
N SER A 105 7.26 -8.13 -8.54
CA SER A 105 8.57 -8.46 -9.14
C SER A 105 8.49 -9.72 -10.02
N ASP A 106 7.82 -10.76 -9.52
CA ASP A 106 7.69 -12.03 -10.23
C ASP A 106 6.79 -11.97 -11.46
N GLN A 107 5.76 -11.13 -11.41
CA GLN A 107 4.74 -11.08 -12.45
C GLN A 107 4.97 -9.97 -13.46
N TYR A 108 5.59 -8.86 -13.09
CA TYR A 108 5.67 -7.67 -13.92
C TYR A 108 6.44 -7.91 -15.21
N GLN A 109 5.85 -7.46 -16.31
CA GLN A 109 6.50 -7.36 -17.61
C GLN A 109 6.45 -5.92 -18.09
N GLU A 110 7.38 -5.53 -18.95
CA GLU A 110 7.48 -4.16 -19.45
C GLU A 110 6.14 -3.66 -20.03
N GLY A 111 5.69 -2.47 -19.66
CA GLY A 111 4.43 -1.91 -20.12
C GLY A 111 3.19 -2.33 -19.32
N ASP A 112 3.32 -3.24 -18.36
CA ASP A 112 2.22 -3.59 -17.47
C ASP A 112 1.81 -2.40 -16.57
N ARG A 113 0.54 -2.38 -16.18
CA ARG A 113 -0.06 -1.34 -15.32
C ARG A 113 -0.36 -1.92 -13.94
N ILE A 114 0.15 -1.25 -12.91
CA ILE A 114 -0.01 -1.66 -11.51
C ILE A 114 -1.18 -0.88 -10.88
N PHE A 115 -2.15 -1.63 -10.36
CA PHE A 115 -3.31 -1.12 -9.62
C PHE A 115 -3.22 -1.62 -8.18
N LEU A 116 -3.24 -0.70 -7.22
CA LEU A 116 -3.19 -1.02 -5.79
C LEU A 116 -4.51 -0.63 -5.13
N PHE A 117 -5.10 -1.55 -4.39
CA PHE A 117 -6.33 -1.34 -3.63
C PHE A 117 -6.13 -1.76 -2.18
N ALA A 118 -6.62 -0.94 -1.25
CA ALA A 118 -6.65 -1.32 0.16
C ALA A 118 -7.86 -0.78 0.91
N LEU A 119 -8.41 -1.62 1.80
CA LEU A 119 -9.36 -1.24 2.83
C LEU A 119 -8.55 -0.92 4.06
N THR A 120 -9.07 -0.01 4.84
CA THR A 120 -8.49 0.35 6.10
C THR A 120 -9.31 -0.27 7.20
N ARG A 121 -8.64 -1.08 8.00
CA ARG A 121 -8.78 -1.14 9.44
C ARG A 121 -7.33 -1.18 9.91
N GLY A 122 -6.77 0.00 10.18
CA GLY A 122 -5.35 0.16 10.43
C GLY A 122 -4.45 0.28 9.20
N SER A 123 -3.28 -0.35 9.21
CA SER A 123 -2.12 -0.04 8.36
C SER A 123 -2.25 -0.30 6.84
N GLY A 124 -3.40 -0.76 6.32
CA GLY A 124 -3.57 -1.15 4.91
C GLY A 124 -3.38 -0.02 3.89
N ALA A 125 -3.94 1.17 4.12
CA ALA A 125 -3.68 2.33 3.25
C ALA A 125 -2.21 2.76 3.31
N HIS A 126 -1.57 2.64 4.49
CA HIS A 126 -0.13 2.87 4.61
C HIS A 126 0.66 1.82 3.83
N GLN A 127 0.20 0.56 3.74
CA GLN A 127 0.87 -0.50 2.97
C GLN A 127 0.88 -0.22 1.48
N VAL A 128 -0.26 0.14 0.86
CA VAL A 128 -0.29 0.43 -0.58
C VAL A 128 0.43 1.73 -0.93
N ARG A 129 0.38 2.74 -0.06
CA ARG A 129 1.16 3.99 -0.20
C ARG A 129 2.66 3.70 -0.05
N ALA A 130 3.06 2.89 0.93
CA ALA A 130 4.45 2.47 1.12
C ALA A 130 4.95 1.61 -0.04
N LEU A 131 4.11 0.73 -0.59
CA LEU A 131 4.45 -0.09 -1.75
C LEU A 131 4.72 0.78 -2.98
N ALA A 132 3.86 1.78 -3.22
CA ALA A 132 4.08 2.75 -4.28
C ALA A 132 5.35 3.58 -4.05
N GLY A 133 5.59 4.03 -2.82
CA GLY A 133 6.81 4.75 -2.43
C GLY A 133 8.08 3.91 -2.58
N MET A 134 8.02 2.61 -2.26
CA MET A 134 9.11 1.67 -2.43
C MET A 134 9.43 1.48 -3.92
N ILE A 135 8.43 1.23 -4.76
CA ILE A 135 8.61 1.13 -6.22
C ILE A 135 9.19 2.42 -6.80
N GLU A 136 8.76 3.59 -6.31
CA GLU A 136 9.33 4.86 -6.76
C GLU A 136 10.79 5.03 -6.32
N LYS A 137 11.10 4.77 -5.05
CA LYS A 137 12.42 5.06 -4.47
C LYS A 137 13.49 4.05 -4.89
N VAL A 138 13.20 2.75 -4.76
CA VAL A 138 14.18 1.66 -5.02
C VAL A 138 13.91 0.91 -6.32
N GLY A 139 12.80 1.18 -7.00
CA GLY A 139 12.41 0.46 -8.22
C GLY A 139 11.66 -0.83 -7.94
N LEU A 140 11.28 -1.53 -9.01
CA LEU A 140 10.78 -2.90 -8.95
C LEU A 140 11.86 -3.83 -9.47
N ILE A 141 12.43 -4.67 -8.60
CA ILE A 141 13.54 -5.54 -8.97
C ILE A 141 13.16 -6.54 -10.09
N HIS A 142 14.16 -7.00 -10.83
CA HIS A 142 13.97 -8.07 -11.80
C HIS A 142 13.61 -9.39 -11.13
N ARG A 143 12.62 -10.09 -11.71
CA ARG A 143 12.22 -11.46 -11.35
C ARG A 143 13.44 -12.35 -11.10
N GLY A 144 13.39 -13.11 -10.00
CA GLY A 144 14.44 -14.04 -9.61
C GLY A 144 15.50 -13.48 -8.65
N ASN A 145 15.50 -12.16 -8.39
CA ASN A 145 16.40 -11.53 -7.42
C ASN A 145 15.78 -11.41 -6.02
N ASP A 146 15.00 -12.40 -5.60
CA ASP A 146 14.17 -12.32 -4.39
C ASP A 146 14.97 -12.06 -3.10
N GLU A 147 16.23 -12.51 -3.07
CA GLU A 147 17.17 -12.28 -1.96
C GLU A 147 17.51 -10.80 -1.76
N GLN A 148 17.31 -9.96 -2.78
CA GLN A 148 17.55 -8.51 -2.71
C GLN A 148 16.33 -7.73 -2.19
N ILE A 149 15.16 -8.35 -2.08
CA ILE A 149 13.93 -7.67 -1.64
C ILE A 149 14.04 -7.13 -0.21
N PRO A 150 14.55 -7.91 0.79
CA PRO A 150 14.74 -7.39 2.14
C PRO A 150 15.66 -6.18 2.16
N PHE A 151 16.76 -6.23 1.40
CA PHE A 151 17.70 -5.12 1.30
C PHE A 151 17.08 -3.89 0.61
N ALA A 152 16.27 -4.09 -0.43
CA ALA A 152 15.50 -3.02 -1.06
C ALA A 152 14.55 -2.33 -0.07
N TYR A 153 13.92 -3.12 0.82
CA TYR A 153 13.08 -2.59 1.89
C TYR A 153 13.89 -1.79 2.93
N GLU A 154 15.06 -2.27 3.34
CA GLU A 154 15.95 -1.54 4.26
C GLU A 154 16.38 -0.17 3.69
N ILE A 155 16.75 -0.12 2.40
CA ILE A 155 17.08 1.13 1.69
C ILE A 155 15.85 2.05 1.63
N TYR A 156 14.68 1.49 1.32
CA TYR A 156 13.43 2.23 1.27
C TYR A 156 13.11 2.86 2.64
N ALA A 157 13.07 2.05 3.69
CA ALA A 157 12.73 2.44 5.05
C ALA A 157 13.82 3.27 5.74
N GLY A 158 15.05 3.31 5.20
CA GLY A 158 16.15 4.09 5.75
C GLY A 158 16.69 3.50 7.07
N LEU A 159 16.51 2.19 7.28
CA LEU A 159 16.83 1.51 8.54
C LEU A 159 18.34 1.39 8.80
N ASN A 160 19.17 1.60 7.77
CA ASN A 160 20.61 1.53 7.91
C ASN A 160 21.33 2.73 7.25
N PRO A 161 21.38 3.89 7.94
CA PRO A 161 22.05 5.09 7.45
C PRO A 161 23.55 4.89 7.24
N MET A 162 24.17 3.96 7.98
CA MET A 162 25.60 3.66 7.91
C MET A 162 25.98 2.79 6.70
N MET A 163 25.06 1.96 6.19
CA MET A 163 25.28 1.15 4.99
C MET A 163 25.03 1.92 3.69
N GLY A 164 24.62 3.19 3.77
CA GLY A 164 24.74 4.16 2.67
C GLY A 164 24.24 3.69 1.31
N GLY A 165 23.21 2.85 1.27
CA GLY A 165 22.69 2.31 0.01
C GLY A 165 22.12 3.45 -0.84
N ASN A 166 22.79 3.79 -1.94
CA ASN A 166 22.28 4.78 -2.88
C ASN A 166 21.06 4.19 -3.58
N ALA A 167 19.86 4.59 -3.17
CA ALA A 167 18.61 4.08 -3.73
C ALA A 167 18.53 4.23 -5.26
N ALA A 168 19.13 5.29 -5.81
CA ALA A 168 19.18 5.51 -7.25
C ALA A 168 20.08 4.48 -7.97
N GLU A 169 21.22 4.15 -7.38
CA GLU A 169 22.15 3.14 -7.90
C GLU A 169 21.57 1.72 -7.78
N PHE A 170 20.92 1.43 -6.65
CA PHE A 170 20.19 0.18 -6.46
C PHE A 170 19.08 0.03 -7.51
N LYS A 171 18.26 1.07 -7.69
CA LYS A 171 17.21 1.13 -8.71
C LYS A 171 17.79 0.94 -10.11
N GLN A 172 18.93 1.55 -10.43
CA GLN A 172 19.57 1.41 -11.73
C GLN A 172 20.12 -0.01 -11.98
N THR A 173 20.60 -0.67 -10.94
CA THR A 173 21.29 -1.97 -11.05
C THR A 173 20.32 -3.14 -11.07
N PHE A 174 19.35 -3.16 -10.16
CA PHE A 174 18.51 -4.33 -9.92
C PHE A 174 17.09 -4.23 -10.45
N SER A 175 16.63 -3.03 -10.85
CA SER A 175 15.22 -2.80 -11.17
C SER A 175 14.91 -2.62 -12.64
N VAL A 176 13.68 -3.01 -12.99
CA VAL A 176 13.07 -2.75 -14.29
C VAL A 176 12.94 -1.23 -14.48
N LYS A 177 13.28 -0.75 -15.68
CA LYS A 177 13.27 0.67 -15.99
C LYS A 177 11.85 1.23 -16.05
N ASN A 178 11.68 2.47 -15.56
CA ASN A 178 10.46 3.28 -15.70
C ASN A 178 9.17 2.63 -15.18
N VAL A 179 9.26 1.73 -14.19
CA VAL A 179 8.08 1.19 -13.52
C VAL A 179 7.40 2.28 -12.71
N ARG A 180 6.08 2.40 -12.87
CA ARG A 180 5.26 3.39 -12.18
C ARG A 180 3.91 2.79 -11.81
N VAL A 181 3.39 3.19 -10.64
CA VAL A 181 2.05 2.79 -10.21
C VAL A 181 0.98 3.57 -11.00
N HIS A 182 0.05 2.85 -11.60
CA HIS A 182 -1.00 3.45 -12.42
C HIS A 182 -2.14 3.99 -11.57
N PHE A 183 -2.60 3.22 -10.58
CA PHE A 183 -3.77 3.60 -9.79
C PHE A 183 -3.61 3.14 -8.34
N ILE A 184 -3.99 4.01 -7.39
CA ILE A 184 -4.19 3.65 -5.99
C ILE A 184 -5.62 4.01 -5.60
N GLY A 185 -6.37 3.01 -5.11
CA GLY A 185 -7.69 3.17 -4.53
C GLY A 185 -7.69 2.78 -3.07
N VAL A 186 -8.07 3.69 -2.19
CA VAL A 186 -8.17 3.44 -0.76
C VAL A 186 -9.53 3.82 -0.22
N TRP A 187 -10.04 3.01 0.70
CA TRP A 187 -11.23 3.31 1.50
C TRP A 187 -10.80 3.66 2.91
N ASP A 188 -11.25 4.80 3.41
CA ASP A 188 -11.19 5.37 4.75
C ASP A 188 -9.87 5.28 5.54
N SER A 189 -8.74 5.69 4.95
CA SER A 189 -7.39 5.61 5.51
C SER A 189 -7.27 6.04 6.97
N VAL A 190 -7.18 5.09 7.92
CA VAL A 190 -6.91 5.40 9.34
C VAL A 190 -5.45 5.12 9.69
N SER A 191 -4.84 5.99 10.50
CA SER A 191 -3.52 5.71 11.08
C SER A 191 -3.68 4.90 12.37
N SER A 192 -3.49 3.57 12.30
CA SER A 192 -3.45 2.73 13.52
C SER A 192 -2.04 2.50 14.07
N ILE A 193 -1.01 3.12 13.48
CA ILE A 193 0.33 3.14 14.06
C ILE A 193 0.27 4.17 15.19
N GLY A 194 -0.32 3.74 16.30
CA GLY A 194 -0.53 4.57 17.46
C GLY A 194 0.81 5.10 17.96
N LEU A 195 0.94 6.43 18.02
CA LEU A 195 1.77 7.18 18.96
C LEU A 195 3.27 6.81 19.14
N THR A 196 3.84 5.84 18.42
CA THR A 196 5.27 5.51 18.47
C THR A 196 5.99 6.18 17.31
N ARG A 197 6.35 7.45 17.58
CA ARG A 197 7.25 8.28 16.79
C ARG A 197 8.55 7.52 16.48
N GLY A 198 8.94 7.45 15.21
CA GLY A 198 10.26 6.96 14.82
C GLY A 198 10.68 7.26 13.40
N ALA A 199 9.91 6.82 12.41
CA ALA A 199 10.18 7.13 11.01
C ALA A 199 8.88 7.00 10.20
N GLU A 200 8.34 8.12 9.72
CA GLU A 200 7.37 8.06 8.64
C GLU A 200 8.09 7.46 7.43
N LEU A 201 7.59 6.33 6.90
CA LEU A 201 8.21 5.74 5.74
C LEU A 201 8.17 6.76 4.59
N PRO A 202 9.25 6.86 3.79
CA PRO A 202 9.34 7.86 2.74
C PRO A 202 8.18 7.76 1.74
N LEU A 203 7.71 8.92 1.29
CA LEU A 203 6.72 9.09 0.22
C LEU A 203 5.27 8.66 0.54
N ILE A 204 4.94 8.23 1.76
CA ILE A 204 3.55 7.88 2.12
C ILE A 204 2.58 9.06 1.92
N GLY A 205 2.99 10.27 2.31
CA GLY A 205 2.18 11.50 2.18
C GLY A 205 2.19 12.13 0.78
N ARG A 206 2.76 11.47 -0.23
CA ARG A 206 2.88 11.99 -1.59
C ARG A 206 2.23 11.04 -2.58
N CYS A 207 1.70 11.58 -3.68
CA CYS A 207 1.11 10.79 -4.76
C CYS A 207 1.62 11.19 -6.15
N ASP A 208 2.61 12.07 -6.24
CA ASP A 208 3.18 12.55 -7.52
C ASP A 208 3.84 11.45 -8.36
N HIS A 209 4.25 10.35 -7.71
CA HIS A 209 4.79 9.15 -8.34
C HIS A 209 3.72 8.16 -8.81
N VAL A 210 2.43 8.48 -8.63
CA VAL A 210 1.28 7.65 -8.98
C VAL A 210 0.46 8.38 -10.05
N CYS A 211 -0.07 7.67 -11.04
CA CYS A 211 -0.83 8.37 -12.08
C CYS A 211 -2.22 8.80 -11.62
N PHE A 212 -2.89 7.99 -10.79
CA PHE A 212 -4.21 8.30 -10.26
C PHE A 212 -4.32 7.83 -8.82
N PHE A 213 -4.65 8.75 -7.91
CA PHE A 213 -4.92 8.43 -6.51
C PHE A 213 -6.39 8.73 -6.19
N ARG A 214 -7.11 7.77 -5.60
CA ARG A 214 -8.51 7.91 -5.21
C ARG A 214 -8.69 7.44 -3.77
N HIS A 215 -9.38 8.27 -2.99
CA HIS A 215 -9.66 8.02 -1.58
C HIS A 215 -11.11 8.30 -1.26
N ALA A 216 -11.82 7.29 -0.77
CA ALA A 216 -13.15 7.44 -0.20
C ALA A 216 -13.00 7.59 1.32
N LEU A 217 -13.59 8.62 1.92
CA LEU A 217 -13.49 8.95 3.34
C LEU A 217 -14.86 8.82 4.02
N ALA A 218 -14.90 8.31 5.25
CA ALA A 218 -16.12 8.24 6.06
C ALA A 218 -16.39 9.57 6.77
N LEU A 219 -17.54 10.19 6.49
CA LEU A 219 -17.93 11.48 7.06
C LEU A 219 -18.33 11.36 8.54
N ASP A 220 -19.00 10.26 8.91
CA ASP A 220 -19.65 10.11 10.21
C ASP A 220 -18.80 9.30 11.22
N GLU A 221 -17.54 8.99 10.88
CA GLU A 221 -16.62 8.28 11.77
C GLU A 221 -16.15 9.18 12.93
N CYS A 222 -16.70 8.94 14.11
CA CYS A 222 -16.46 9.77 15.30
C CYS A 222 -15.46 9.15 16.30
N ARG A 223 -14.95 7.93 16.06
CA ARG A 223 -13.99 7.30 16.97
C ARG A 223 -12.61 7.89 16.76
N VAL A 224 -12.05 8.49 17.80
CA VAL A 224 -10.70 9.11 17.80
C VAL A 224 -9.59 8.19 17.25
N LYS A 225 -9.71 6.88 17.44
CA LYS A 225 -8.76 5.87 16.91
C LYS A 225 -8.82 5.68 15.39
N PHE A 226 -9.83 6.24 14.72
CA PHE A 226 -10.12 6.08 13.31
C PHE A 226 -10.06 7.44 12.59
N MET A 227 -9.25 8.38 13.09
CA MET A 227 -9.04 9.65 12.40
C MET A 227 -8.45 9.41 11.00
N PRO A 228 -9.03 10.03 9.95
CA PRO A 228 -8.59 9.81 8.59
C PRO A 228 -7.25 10.49 8.30
N GLU A 229 -6.40 9.80 7.55
CA GLU A 229 -5.13 10.26 7.03
C GLU A 229 -5.31 10.70 5.56
N CYS A 230 -5.72 11.95 5.41
CA CYS A 230 -5.78 12.63 4.12
C CYS A 230 -4.37 12.85 3.56
N ILE A 231 -4.21 12.80 2.23
CA ILE A 231 -2.90 13.09 1.59
C ILE A 231 -2.45 14.53 1.85
N VAL A 232 -3.40 15.46 1.82
CA VAL A 232 -3.14 16.87 2.03
C VAL A 232 -3.85 17.32 3.30
N LYS A 233 -3.25 18.28 3.99
CA LYS A 233 -3.93 18.97 5.09
C LYS A 233 -5.25 19.59 4.58
N PRO A 234 -6.28 19.75 5.43
CA PRO A 234 -7.62 20.17 5.02
C PRO A 234 -7.67 21.41 4.11
N ASP A 235 -6.69 22.31 4.23
CA ASP A 235 -6.67 23.60 3.54
C ASP A 235 -5.73 23.66 2.31
N GLY A 236 -5.05 22.56 1.97
CA GLY A 236 -4.12 22.52 0.84
C GLY A 236 -4.78 22.04 -0.46
N PRO A 237 -4.37 22.54 -1.63
CA PRO A 237 -4.86 22.03 -2.90
C PRO A 237 -4.44 20.56 -3.08
N LEU A 238 -5.40 19.70 -3.44
CA LEU A 238 -5.08 18.32 -3.82
C LEU A 238 -4.23 18.31 -5.11
N PRO A 239 -3.23 17.42 -5.22
CA PRO A 239 -2.53 17.17 -6.46
C PRO A 239 -3.53 16.84 -7.59
N PRO A 240 -3.26 17.24 -8.84
CA PRO A 240 -4.22 17.07 -9.94
C PRO A 240 -4.58 15.60 -10.20
N ASN A 241 -3.67 14.69 -9.89
CA ASN A 241 -3.84 13.25 -10.01
C ASN A 241 -4.59 12.60 -8.83
N ALA A 242 -4.84 13.34 -7.74
CA ALA A 242 -5.51 12.87 -6.54
C ALA A 242 -6.97 13.35 -6.46
N LYS A 243 -7.84 12.51 -5.91
CA LYS A 243 -9.21 12.88 -5.56
C LYS A 243 -9.59 12.21 -4.25
N GLU A 244 -9.95 13.01 -3.26
CA GLU A 244 -10.51 12.57 -1.99
C GLU A 244 -11.99 12.97 -1.93
N VAL A 245 -12.86 12.04 -1.55
CA VAL A 245 -14.32 12.25 -1.53
C VAL A 245 -14.89 11.70 -0.24
N TRP A 246 -15.71 12.51 0.43
CA TRP A 246 -16.40 12.13 1.65
C TRP A 246 -17.73 11.45 1.33
N PHE A 247 -17.97 10.31 1.96
CA PHE A 247 -19.18 9.52 1.85
C PHE A 247 -19.92 9.49 3.21
N PRO A 248 -21.26 9.51 3.20
CA PRO A 248 -22.03 9.33 4.43
C PRO A 248 -21.82 7.92 4.99
N GLY A 249 -21.85 7.80 6.32
CA GLY A 249 -21.60 6.56 7.03
C GLY A 249 -20.30 6.57 7.84
N SER A 250 -20.17 5.55 8.67
CA SER A 250 -19.00 5.25 9.47
C SER A 250 -17.96 4.45 8.68
N HIS A 251 -16.80 4.17 9.28
CA HIS A 251 -15.67 3.48 8.63
C HIS A 251 -16.00 2.18 7.88
N SER A 252 -17.00 1.42 8.32
CA SER A 252 -17.37 0.15 7.67
C SER A 252 -18.48 0.30 6.62
N ASP A 253 -19.09 1.49 6.52
CA ASP A 253 -20.10 1.81 5.52
C ASP A 253 -19.45 2.26 4.19
N VAL A 254 -18.19 2.71 4.25
CA VAL A 254 -17.35 3.17 3.13
C VAL A 254 -16.45 2.07 2.60
#